data_AF-A0AAW5ZEG5-F1
#
_entry.id   AF-A0AAW5ZEG5-F1
#
_cell.length_a   1.000
_cell.length_b   1.000
_cell.length_c   1.000
_cell.angle_alpha   90.00
_cell.angle_beta   90.00
_cell.angle_gamma   90.00
#
_symmetry.space_group_name_H-M   'P 1'
#
loop_
_entity.id
_entity.type
_entity.pdbx_description
1 polymer ?
#
loop_
_entity_poly.entity_id
_entity_poly.type
_entity_poly.pdbx_seq_one_letter_code
_entity_poly.pdbx_strand_id
1 'polypeptide(L)'
;VVCIRPIKPSYSTWLYFNLSSRYTEMRAISDSHSIRGSLTTKLISSMKVASPTDELISLFDINCSVFISKIKNNLELSRELKKLRDTLLPKLISGELSLEDLPDLTTDTEAA
;
A
#
# COMPACT_ATOMS: atom_id res chain seq x y z
N VAL A 1 7.57 19.39 4.74
CA VAL A 1 7.15 17.98 4.92
C VAL A 1 7.77 17.47 6.21
N VAL A 2 6.99 16.89 7.11
CA VAL A 2 7.51 16.26 8.34
C VAL A 2 7.75 14.79 8.07
N CYS A 3 8.90 14.26 8.51
CA CYS A 3 9.25 12.85 8.40
C CYS A 3 9.41 12.27 9.81
N ILE A 4 8.76 11.14 10.07
CA ILE A 4 8.83 10.41 11.34
C ILE A 4 9.51 9.08 11.03
N ARG A 5 10.59 8.78 11.74
CA ARG A 5 11.38 7.55 11.56
C ARG A 5 11.33 6.75 12.85
N PRO A 6 11.09 5.43 12.79
CA PRO A 6 11.18 4.60 13.97
C PRO A 6 12.65 4.48 14.42
N ILE A 7 12.86 4.31 15.72
CA ILE A 7 14.20 4.10 16.29
C ILE A 7 14.76 2.73 15.87
N LYS A 8 13.91 1.70 15.85
CA LYS A 8 14.22 0.35 15.36
C LYS A 8 13.50 0.11 14.04
N PRO A 9 14.17 -0.42 13.00
CA PRO A 9 13.51 -0.75 11.74
C PRO A 9 12.29 -1.67 11.88
N SER A 10 12.31 -2.58 12.85
CA SER A 10 11.20 -3.51 13.17
C SER A 10 9.92 -2.81 13.62
N TYR A 11 9.96 -1.52 13.99
CA TYR A 11 8.77 -0.77 14.40
C TYR A 11 8.06 -0.09 13.22
N SER A 12 8.59 -0.18 12.00
CA SER A 12 8.08 0.57 10.84
C SER A 12 6.60 0.31 10.57
N THR A 13 6.20 -0.96 10.58
CA THR A 13 4.82 -1.40 10.33
C THR A 13 3.87 -0.87 11.40
N TRP A 14 4.22 -1.04 12.67
CA TRP A 14 3.43 -0.52 13.79
C TRP A 14 3.30 1.00 13.75
N LEU A 15 4.41 1.72 13.55
CA LEU A 15 4.42 3.18 13.48
C LEU A 15 3.55 3.69 12.34
N TYR A 16 3.67 3.06 11.16
CA TYR A 16 2.86 3.40 9.99
C TYR A 16 1.37 3.25 10.31
N PHE A 17 0.93 2.06 10.72
CA PHE A 17 -0.49 1.81 10.96
C PHE A 17 -1.04 2.64 12.12
N ASN A 18 -0.27 2.86 13.19
CA ASN A 18 -0.68 3.72 14.30
C ASN A 18 -0.95 5.15 13.84
N LEU A 19 -0.08 5.73 13.03
CA LEU A 19 -0.24 7.11 12.57
C LEU A 19 -1.27 7.22 11.45
N SER A 20 -1.29 6.27 10.51
CA SER A 20 -2.25 6.24 9.41
C SER A 20 -3.69 6.11 9.90
N SER A 21 -3.93 5.34 10.97
CA SER A 21 -5.26 5.22 11.56
C SER A 21 -5.72 6.47 12.33
N ARG A 22 -4.83 7.44 12.56
CA ARG A 22 -5.06 8.65 13.36
C ARG A 22 -5.09 9.93 12.53
N TYR A 23 -5.29 9.80 11.22
CA TYR A 23 -5.36 10.94 10.31
C TYR A 23 -6.38 12.00 10.76
N THR A 24 -7.56 11.59 11.22
CA THR A 24 -8.61 12.50 11.68
C THR A 24 -8.18 13.29 12.92
N GLU A 25 -7.51 12.65 13.87
CA GLU A 25 -6.94 13.30 15.06
C GLU A 25 -5.85 14.30 14.67
N MET A 26 -4.91 13.89 13.81
CA MET A 26 -3.85 14.76 13.30
C MET A 26 -4.42 15.97 12.55
N ARG A 27 -5.50 15.77 11.78
CA ARG A 27 -6.22 16.84 11.08
C ARG A 27 -6.87 17.81 12.07
N ALA A 28 -7.59 17.30 13.07
CA ALA A 28 -8.21 18.14 14.09
C ALA A 28 -7.17 18.99 14.86
N ILE A 29 -6.01 18.41 15.20
CA ILE A 29 -4.91 19.15 15.85
C ILE A 29 -4.40 20.28 14.94
N SER A 30 -4.20 19.99 13.65
CA SER A 30 -3.76 20.98 12.66
C SER A 30 -4.75 22.13 12.52
N ASP A 31 -6.04 21.81 12.37
CA ASP A 31 -7.10 22.78 12.13
C ASP A 31 -7.33 23.68 13.37
N SER A 32 -7.16 23.14 14.57
CA SER A 32 -7.25 23.91 15.82
C SER A 32 -6.10 24.91 16.02
N HIS A 33 -4.95 24.72 15.36
CA HIS A 33 -3.76 25.54 15.56
C HIS A 33 -3.54 26.59 14.47
N SER A 34 -4.13 26.42 13.29
CA SER A 34 -3.99 27.37 12.20
C SER A 34 -5.14 27.25 11.21
N ILE A 35 -5.68 28.41 10.80
CA ILE A 35 -6.69 28.51 9.73
C ILE A 35 -6.16 27.96 8.39
N ARG A 36 -4.83 28.01 8.17
CA ARG A 36 -4.20 27.43 6.97
C ARG A 36 -3.91 25.93 7.09
N GLY A 37 -4.06 25.35 8.28
CA GLY A 37 -3.66 23.98 8.61
C GLY A 37 -2.13 23.83 8.63
N SER A 38 -1.54 23.63 9.80
CA SER A 38 -0.11 23.32 9.90
C SER A 38 0.15 22.32 11.02
N LEU A 39 0.67 21.16 10.64
CA LEU A 39 1.09 20.13 11.58
C LEU A 39 2.61 20.19 11.76
N THR A 40 3.04 20.84 12.84
CA THR A 40 4.46 21.01 13.17
C THR A 40 5.02 19.77 13.89
N THR A 41 6.35 19.63 13.90
CA THR A 41 7.03 18.57 14.67
C THR A 41 6.68 18.64 16.16
N LYS A 42 6.55 19.84 16.72
CA LYS A 42 6.14 20.06 18.11
C LYS A 42 4.75 19.50 18.39
N LEU A 43 3.77 19.76 17.51
CA LEU A 43 2.42 19.23 17.66
C LEU A 43 2.39 17.71 17.60
N ILE A 44 3.07 17.11 16.63
CA ILE A 44 3.17 15.64 16.50
C ILE A 44 3.83 15.04 17.73
N SER A 45 4.92 15.65 18.25
CA SER A 45 5.62 15.15 19.44
C SER A 45 4.77 15.19 20.71
N SER A 46 3.71 16.01 20.74
CA SER A 46 2.80 16.11 21.88
C SER A 46 1.68 15.06 21.86
N MET A 47 1.50 14.37 20.73
CA MET A 47 0.49 13.33 20.61
C MET A 47 0.83 12.16 21.53
N LYS A 48 -0.16 11.73 22.33
CA LYS A 48 -0.02 10.52 23.13
C LYS A 48 -0.05 9.31 22.20
N VAL A 49 0.91 8.41 22.34
CA VAL A 49 1.00 7.17 21.56
C VAL A 49 1.15 6.01 22.55
N ALA A 50 0.51 4.88 22.26
CA ALA A 50 0.75 3.66 23.01
C ALA A 50 2.23 3.26 22.84
N SER A 51 2.88 2.82 23.92
CA SER A 51 4.25 2.28 23.86
C SER A 51 4.20 0.78 24.14
N PRO A 52 3.84 -0.06 23.14
CA PRO A 52 3.79 -1.50 23.31
C PRO A 52 5.18 -2.09 23.53
N THR A 53 5.22 -3.32 24.05
CA THR A 53 6.47 -4.07 24.22
C THR A 53 7.04 -4.51 22.85
N ASP A 54 8.34 -4.77 22.81
CA ASP A 54 9.02 -5.29 21.61
C ASP A 54 8.35 -6.56 21.08
N GLU A 55 7.97 -7.47 21.98
CA GLU A 55 7.29 -8.73 21.64
C GLU A 55 5.95 -8.48 20.93
N LEU A 56 5.15 -7.53 21.43
CA LEU A 56 3.86 -7.21 20.83
C LEU A 56 4.03 -6.55 19.44
N ILE A 57 5.05 -5.70 19.29
CA ILE A 57 5.38 -5.10 17.98
C ILE A 57 5.81 -6.19 17.00
N SER A 58 6.64 -7.14 17.43
CA SER A 58 7.06 -8.27 16.59
C SER A 58 5.88 -9.14 16.18
N LEU A 59 4.98 -9.47 17.10
CA LEU A 59 3.78 -10.23 16.77
C LEU A 59 2.87 -9.48 15.79
N PHE A 60 2.68 -8.18 15.99
CA PHE A 60 1.93 -7.33 15.08
C PHE A 60 2.55 -7.34 13.67
N ASP A 61 3.86 -7.18 13.57
CA ASP A 61 4.58 -7.15 12.30
C ASP A 61 4.45 -8.48 11.54
N ILE A 62 4.61 -9.62 12.23
CA ILE A 62 4.43 -10.96 11.63
C ILE A 62 3.03 -11.07 11.01
N ASN A 63 1.99 -10.68 11.74
CA ASN A 63 0.61 -10.77 11.26
C ASN A 63 0.34 -9.80 10.10
N CYS A 64 0.80 -8.56 10.19
CA CYS A 64 0.57 -7.54 9.16
C CYS A 64 1.39 -7.77 7.89
N SER A 65 2.60 -8.31 8.00
CA SER A 65 3.52 -8.52 6.87
C SER A 65 2.92 -9.38 5.75
N VAL A 66 2.13 -10.39 6.11
CA VAL A 66 1.43 -11.27 5.15
C VAL A 66 0.46 -10.46 4.29
N PHE A 67 -0.32 -9.58 4.91
CA PHE A 67 -1.29 -8.74 4.19
C PHE A 67 -0.60 -7.66 3.36
N ILE A 68 0.43 -7.00 3.91
CA ILE A 68 1.22 -6.01 3.18
C ILE A 68 1.83 -6.63 1.91
N SER A 69 2.38 -7.84 2.02
CA SER A 69 2.96 -8.56 0.88
C SER A 69 1.91 -8.88 -0.18
N LYS A 70 0.72 -9.37 0.23
CA LYS A 70 -0.39 -9.61 -0.69
C LYS A 70 -0.85 -8.34 -1.40
N ILE A 71 -0.99 -7.23 -0.67
CA ILE A 71 -1.39 -5.94 -1.23
C ILE A 71 -0.36 -5.48 -2.27
N LYS A 72 0.93 -5.57 -1.96
CA LYS A 72 2.01 -5.22 -2.87
C LYS A 72 1.96 -6.06 -4.16
N ASN A 73 1.87 -7.37 -4.03
CA ASN A 73 1.82 -8.28 -5.17
C ASN A 73 0.60 -7.99 -6.06
N ASN A 74 -0.58 -7.79 -5.47
CA ASN A 74 -1.79 -7.46 -6.22
C ASN A 74 -1.65 -6.13 -6.98
N LEU A 75 -1.01 -5.14 -6.36
CA LEU A 75 -0.76 -3.84 -6.99
C LEU A 75 0.22 -3.96 -8.17
N GLU A 76 1.26 -4.78 -8.05
CA GLU A 76 2.22 -5.06 -9.14
C GLU A 76 1.54 -5.81 -10.28
N LEU A 77 0.81 -6.90 -9.99
CA LEU A 77 0.05 -7.65 -10.99
C LEU A 77 -0.97 -6.77 -11.70
N SER A 78 -1.69 -5.92 -10.96
CA SER A 78 -2.66 -4.99 -11.54
C SER A 78 -2.01 -4.02 -12.53
N ARG A 79 -0.81 -3.51 -12.22
CA ARG A 79 -0.05 -2.64 -13.12
C ARG A 79 0.41 -3.38 -14.37
N GLU A 80 0.92 -4.58 -14.23
CA GLU A 80 1.38 -5.38 -15.38
C GLU A 80 0.21 -5.79 -16.28
N LEU A 81 -0.92 -6.22 -15.72
CA LEU A 81 -2.14 -6.52 -16.49
C LEU A 81 -2.66 -5.29 -17.23
N LYS A 82 -2.64 -4.13 -16.57
CA LYS A 82 -3.01 -2.86 -17.22
C LYS A 82 -2.08 -2.54 -18.38
N LYS A 83 -0.77 -2.67 -18.19
CA LYS A 83 0.24 -2.43 -19.23
C LYS A 83 0.07 -3.39 -20.40
N LEU A 84 -0.16 -4.67 -20.12
CA LEU A 84 -0.43 -5.69 -21.13
C LEU A 84 -1.67 -5.32 -21.95
N ARG A 85 -2.78 -5.00 -21.29
CA ARG A 85 -4.01 -4.52 -21.95
C ARG A 85 -3.74 -3.29 -22.82
N ASP A 86 -3.10 -2.26 -22.25
CA ASP A 86 -2.83 -1.00 -22.96
C ASP A 86 -1.88 -1.19 -24.14
N THR A 87 -1.07 -2.26 -24.14
CA THR A 87 -0.18 -2.64 -25.25
C THR A 87 -0.91 -3.45 -26.33
N LEU A 88 -1.71 -4.43 -25.93
CA LEU A 88 -2.35 -5.37 -26.85
C LEU A 88 -3.62 -4.80 -27.48
N LEU A 89 -4.44 -4.08 -26.72
CA LEU A 89 -5.74 -3.61 -27.20
C LEU A 89 -5.63 -2.71 -28.43
N PRO A 90 -4.70 -1.73 -28.50
CA PRO A 90 -4.54 -0.93 -29.72
C PRO A 90 -4.15 -1.76 -30.95
N LYS A 91 -3.29 -2.78 -30.77
CA LYS A 91 -2.82 -3.67 -31.84
C LYS A 91 -3.92 -4.60 -32.35
N LEU A 92 -4.79 -5.05 -31.45
CA LEU A 92 -5.99 -5.82 -31.80
C LEU A 92 -6.98 -4.96 -32.59
N ILE A 93 -7.23 -3.72 -32.13
CA ILE A 93 -8.15 -2.80 -32.82
C ILE A 93 -7.62 -2.35 -34.18
N SER A 94 -6.30 -2.16 -34.32
CA SER A 94 -5.68 -1.79 -35.61
C SER A 94 -5.59 -2.94 -36.61
N GLY A 95 -5.84 -4.18 -36.19
CA GLY A 95 -5.63 -5.38 -37.00
C GLY A 95 -4.16 -5.76 -37.19
N GLU A 96 -3.23 -5.12 -36.48
CA GLU A 96 -1.81 -5.54 -36.45
C GLU A 96 -1.65 -6.93 -35.83
N LEU A 97 -2.55 -7.30 -34.92
CA LEU A 97 -2.63 -8.62 -34.29
C LEU A 97 -3.97 -9.28 -34.64
N SER A 98 -3.94 -10.47 -35.24
CA SER A 98 -5.14 -11.29 -35.54
C SER A 98 -5.37 -12.36 -34.47
N LEU A 99 -6.64 -12.71 -34.25
CA LEU A 99 -7.06 -13.79 -33.34
C LEU A 99 -7.29 -15.12 -34.08
N GLU A 100 -7.27 -15.12 -35.41
CA GLU A 100 -7.66 -16.27 -36.25
C GLU A 100 -6.62 -17.41 -36.22
N ASP A 101 -5.35 -17.10 -35.90
CA ASP A 101 -4.24 -18.05 -35.87
C ASP A 101 -3.87 -18.53 -34.45
N LEU A 102 -4.74 -18.29 -33.46
CA LEU A 102 -4.47 -18.70 -32.09
C LEU A 102 -4.70 -20.21 -31.91
N PRO A 103 -3.77 -20.94 -31.25
CA PRO A 103 -3.99 -22.32 -30.90
C PRO A 103 -5.20 -22.45 -29.96
N ASP A 104 -5.98 -23.51 -30.11
CA ASP A 104 -7.13 -23.79 -29.24
C ASP A 104 -6.63 -24.10 -27.82
N LEU A 105 -6.73 -23.12 -26.91
CA LEU A 105 -6.30 -23.24 -25.52
C LEU A 105 -7.26 -24.07 -24.66
N THR A 106 -8.39 -24.54 -25.22
CA THR A 106 -9.36 -25.37 -24.48
C THR A 106 -8.94 -26.83 -24.35
N THR A 107 -7.90 -27.27 -25.07
CA THR A 107 -7.42 -28.67 -25.01
C THR A 107 -6.45 -28.96 -23.86
N ASP A 108 -5.88 -27.92 -23.22
CA ASP A 108 -4.72 -28.08 -22.31
C ASP A 108 -5.01 -27.72 -20.84
N THR A 109 -6.27 -27.57 -20.43
CA THR A 109 -6.60 -27.36 -19.01
C THR A 109 -6.95 -28.68 -18.32
N GLU A 110 -6.00 -29.62 -18.24
CA GLU A 110 -6.06 -30.63 -17.18
C GLU A 110 -5.87 -29.92 -15.83
N ALA A 111 -6.89 -30.02 -14.97
CA ALA A 111 -6.84 -29.49 -13.62
C ALA A 111 -5.73 -30.19 -12.82
N ALA A 112 -4.71 -29.42 -12.43
CA ALA A 112 -3.77 -29.80 -11.38
C ALA A 112 -4.31 -29.44 -10.00
#